data_AF-A0A0F9BFW3-F1
#
_entry.id   AF-A0A0F9BFW3-F1
#
_cell.length_a   1.000
_cell.length_b   1.000
_cell.length_c   1.000
_cell.angle_alpha   90.00
_cell.angle_beta   90.00
_cell.angle_gamma   90.00
#
_symmetry.space_group_name_H-M   'P 1'
#
loop_
_entity.id
_entity.type
_entity.pdbx_description
1 polymer ?
#
loop_
_entity_poly.entity_id
_entity_poly.type
_entity_poly.pdbx_seq_one_letter_code
_entity_poly.pdbx_strand_id
1 'polypeptide(L)' 'MDLGERLADLAGLAKFFRAHPQMPWEEFCARAIEGGYTQGEADLIWWASGIEIINRVEEEQLYRQAQRN' A
#
# COMPACT_ATOMS: atom_id res chain seq x y z
N MET A 1 2.35 22.55 -7.58
CA MET A 1 2.84 21.17 -7.40
C MET A 1 2.95 20.56 -8.77
N ASP A 2 4.14 20.11 -9.13
CA ASP A 2 4.36 19.40 -10.39
C ASP A 2 3.90 17.93 -10.25
N LEU A 3 3.61 17.26 -11.37
CA LEU A 3 3.15 15.87 -11.39
C LEU A 3 4.16 14.92 -10.71
N GLY A 4 5.45 15.14 -10.89
CA GLY A 4 6.53 14.37 -10.27
C GLY A 4 6.53 14.50 -8.74
N GLU A 5 6.36 15.70 -8.21
CA GLU A 5 6.18 15.94 -6.77
C GLU A 5 4.97 15.16 -6.24
N ARG A 6 3.83 15.20 -6.94
CA ARG A 6 2.62 14.48 -6.50
C ARG A 6 2.82 12.96 -6.50
N LEU A 7 3.50 12.42 -7.51
CA LEU A 7 3.82 11.00 -7.57
C LEU A 7 4.79 10.58 -6.47
N ALA A 8 5.77 11.43 -6.12
CA ALA A 8 6.69 11.19 -5.02
C ALA A 8 5.95 11.16 -3.67
N ASP A 9 4.99 12.06 -3.45
CA ASP A 9 4.13 12.08 -2.27
C ASP A 9 3.31 10.79 -2.14
N LEU A 10 2.60 10.38 -3.22
CA LEU A 10 1.83 9.15 -3.23
C LEU A 10 2.71 7.90 -3.00
N ALA A 11 3.92 7.88 -3.54
CA ALA A 11 4.89 6.80 -3.27
C ALA A 11 5.32 6.79 -1.79
N GLY A 12 5.45 7.96 -1.16
CA GLY A 12 5.68 8.11 0.28
C GLY A 12 4.54 7.52 1.12
N LEU A 13 3.29 7.83 0.76
CA LEU A 13 2.11 7.27 1.41
C LEU A 13 2.05 5.74 1.28
N ALA A 14 2.34 5.19 0.09
CA ALA A 14 2.42 3.75 -0.14
C ALA A 14 3.53 3.08 0.69
N LYS A 15 4.69 3.74 0.83
CA LYS A 15 5.79 3.25 1.67
C LYS A 15 5.40 3.24 3.15
N PHE A 16 4.69 4.27 3.61
CA PHE A 16 4.20 4.34 4.99
C PHE A 16 3.25 3.19 5.31
N PHE A 17 2.29 2.91 4.43
CA PHE A 17 1.35 1.80 4.62
C PHE A 17 2.07 0.44 4.67
N ARG A 18 2.99 0.19 3.75
CA ARG A 18 3.78 -1.07 3.73
C ARG A 18 4.62 -1.28 4.99
N ALA A 19 5.03 -0.19 5.67
CA ALA A 19 5.72 -0.27 6.95
C ALA A 19 4.77 -0.55 8.14
N HIS A 20 3.47 -0.35 7.97
CA HIS A 20 2.44 -0.53 9.01
C HIS A 20 1.25 -1.35 8.48
N PRO A 21 1.46 -2.60 8.03
CA PRO A 21 0.40 -3.39 7.38
C PRO A 21 -0.76 -3.77 8.31
N GLN A 22 -0.61 -3.59 9.63
CA GLN A 22 -1.67 -3.85 10.61
C GLN A 22 -2.44 -2.58 11.03
N MET A 23 -2.09 -1.42 10.47
CA MET A 23 -2.80 -0.18 10.75
C MET A 23 -4.24 -0.29 10.26
N PRO A 24 -5.25 0.03 11.09
CA PRO A 24 -6.64 0.09 10.65
C PRO A 24 -6.83 1.09 9.52
N TRP A 25 -7.79 0.80 8.64
CA TRP A 25 -8.09 1.66 7.49
C TRP A 25 -8.44 3.09 7.92
N GLU A 26 -9.25 3.24 8.96
CA GLU A 26 -9.69 4.52 9.48
C GLU A 26 -8.52 5.36 10.00
N GLU A 27 -7.55 4.71 10.66
CA GLU A 27 -6.34 5.37 11.15
C GLU A 27 -5.45 5.82 9.98
N PHE A 28 -5.26 4.94 8.99
CA PHE A 28 -4.50 5.29 7.79
C PHE A 28 -5.14 6.45 7.02
N CYS A 29 -6.46 6.43 6.85
CA CYS A 29 -7.23 7.52 6.26
C CYS A 29 -7.01 8.84 6.98
N ALA A 30 -7.12 8.84 8.31
CA ALA A 30 -6.91 10.04 9.11
C ALA A 30 -5.51 10.62 8.89
N ARG A 31 -4.46 9.77 8.93
CA ARG A 31 -3.07 10.17 8.68
C ARG A 31 -2.85 10.71 7.26
N ALA A 32 -3.47 10.08 6.26
CA ALA A 32 -3.38 10.53 4.88
C ALA A 32 -4.05 11.91 4.71
N ILE A 33 -5.24 12.11 5.29
CA ILE A 33 -5.93 13.40 5.22
C ILE A 33 -5.14 14.49 5.96
N GLU A 34 -4.58 14.20 7.14
CA GLU A 34 -3.66 15.09 7.85
C GLU A 34 -2.43 15.48 7.02
N GLY A 35 -1.95 14.56 6.17
CA GLY A 35 -0.85 14.77 5.24
C GLY A 35 -1.23 15.50 3.94
N GLY A 36 -2.49 15.92 3.77
CA GLY A 36 -2.96 16.64 2.58
C GLY A 36 -3.34 15.74 1.40
N TYR A 37 -3.54 14.44 1.65
CA TYR A 37 -4.11 13.52 0.67
C TYR A 37 -5.64 13.54 0.75
N THR A 38 -6.29 13.29 -0.38
CA THR A 38 -7.74 13.05 -0.41
C THR A 38 -8.05 11.62 0.06
N GLN A 39 -9.29 11.39 0.48
CA GLN A 39 -9.76 10.04 0.81
C GLN A 39 -9.60 9.07 -0.38
N GLY A 40 -9.90 9.53 -1.60
CA GLY A 40 -9.75 8.69 -2.80
C GLY A 40 -8.30 8.29 -3.10
N GLU A 41 -7.33 9.13 -2.74
CA GLU A 41 -5.90 8.78 -2.85
C GLU A 41 -5.49 7.79 -1.75
N ALA A 42 -6.01 7.94 -0.54
CA ALA A 42 -5.84 6.94 0.50
C ALA A 42 -6.43 5.59 0.06
N ASP A 43 -7.63 5.59 -0.53
CA ASP A 43 -8.32 4.38 -1.02
C ASP A 43 -7.46 3.67 -2.06
N LEU A 44 -6.96 4.43 -3.04
CA LEU A 44 -6.11 3.91 -4.10
C LEU A 44 -4.86 3.22 -3.54
N ILE A 45 -4.17 3.87 -2.60
CA ILE A 45 -2.94 3.33 -2.00
C ILE A 45 -3.24 2.06 -1.18
N TRP A 46 -4.32 2.06 -0.42
CA TRP A 46 -4.74 0.91 0.38
C TRP A 46 -5.01 -0.31 -0.50
N TRP A 47 -5.81 -0.14 -1.56
CA TRP A 47 -6.12 -1.21 -2.51
C TRP A 47 -4.88 -1.73 -3.23
N ALA A 48 -4.07 -0.84 -3.79
CA ALA A 48 -2.86 -1.23 -4.53
C ALA A 48 -1.88 -2.01 -3.63
N SER A 49 -1.70 -1.57 -2.40
CA SER A 49 -0.81 -2.23 -1.45
C SER A 49 -1.37 -3.57 -0.95
N GLY A 50 -2.69 -3.67 -0.78
CA GLY A 50 -3.35 -4.94 -0.44
C GLY A 50 -3.14 -6.01 -1.52
N ILE A 51 -3.27 -5.62 -2.80
CA ILE A 51 -3.00 -6.52 -3.94
C ILE A 51 -1.53 -6.97 -3.94
N GLU A 52 -0.57 -6.06 -3.70
CA GLU A 52 0.86 -6.42 -3.62
C GLU A 52 1.12 -7.50 -2.54
N ILE A 53 0.48 -7.35 -1.37
CA ILE A 53 0.61 -8.32 -0.26
C ILE A 53 0.05 -9.68 -0.66
N ILE A 54 -1.14 -9.72 -1.28
CA ILE A 54 -1.76 -10.96 -1.76
C ILE A 54 -0.85 -11.65 -2.76
N ASN A 55 -0.39 -10.92 -3.78
CA ASN A 55 0.50 -11.46 -4.81
C ASN A 55 1.77 -12.07 -4.21
N ARG A 56 2.41 -11.39 -3.24
CA ARG A 56 3.60 -11.92 -2.57
C ARG A 56 3.31 -13.22 -1.81
N VAL A 57 2.17 -13.29 -1.12
CA VAL A 57 1.76 -14.52 -0.41
C VAL A 57 1.51 -15.66 -1.41
N GLU A 58 0.86 -15.38 -2.53
CA GLU A 58 0.64 -16.37 -3.59
C GLU A 58 1.95 -16.87 -4.20
N GLU A 59 2.88 -15.97 -4.52
CA GLU A 59 4.22 -16.31 -5.02
C GLU A 59 4.99 -17.20 -4.04
N GLU A 60 4.97 -16.87 -2.75
CA GLU A 60 5.60 -17.69 -1.70
C GLU A 60 4.96 -19.09 -1.60
N GLN A 61 3.64 -19.19 -1.73
CA GLN A 61 2.95 -20.48 -1.70
C GLN A 61 3.31 -21.34 -2.90
N LEU A 62 3.29 -20.77 -4.11
CA LEU A 62 3.68 -21.45 -5.34
C LEU A 62 5.12 -21.95 -5.28
N TYR A 63 6.04 -21.11 -4.77
CA TYR A 63 7.43 -21.48 -4.57
C TYR A 63 7.59 -22.69 -3.62
N ARG A 64 6.89 -22.68 -2.47
CA ARG A 64 6.93 -23.80 -1.52
C ARG A 64 6.33 -25.08 -2.08
N GLN A 65 5.30 -25.00 -2.92
CA GLN A 65 4.72 -26.16 -3.60
C GLN A 65 5.68 -26.74 -4.64
N ALA A 66 6.34 -25.88 -5.43
CA ALA A 66 7.31 -26.31 -6.43
C ALA A 66 8.53 -27.03 -5.82
N GLN A 67 8.93 -26.70 -4.58
CA GLN A 67 10.02 -27.40 -3.89
C GLN A 67 9.64 -28.79 -3.36
N ARG A 68 8.35 -29.11 -3.28
CA ARG A 68 7.85 -30.40 -2.77
C ARG A 68 7.56 -31.41 -3.88
N ASN A 69 7.47 -30.94 -5.13
CA ASN A 69 7.21 -31.73 -6.34
C ASN A 69 8.51 -31.96 -7.10
#